data_AF-A0A7K1SF39-F1
#
_entry.id   AF-A0A7K1SF39-F1
#
_cell.length_a   1.000
_cell.length_b   1.000
_cell.length_c   1.000
_cell.angle_alpha   90.00
_cell.angle_beta   90.00
_cell.angle_gamma   90.00
#
_symmetry.space_group_name_H-M   'P 1'
#
loop_
_entity.id
_entity.type
_entity.pdbx_description
1 polymer ?
#
loop_
_entity_poly.entity_id
_entity_poly.type
_entity_poly.pdbx_seq_one_letter_code
_entity_poly.pdbx_strand_id
1 'polypeptide(L)' 'MMMTTQPETTSNTPTHTIYVVETREGNAKSTWLPIGAAWEHNGGEGLNLSINSLGISYLKDKGQDANLVIRRNKPKE' A
#
# COMPACT_ATOMS: atom_id res chain seq x y z
N MET A 1 11.17 36.81 12.96
CA MET A 1 9.98 36.00 12.64
C MET A 1 10.24 34.59 13.09
N MET A 2 9.49 34.14 14.08
CA MET A 2 9.56 32.77 14.61
C MET A 2 8.74 31.87 13.70
N MET A 3 9.42 30.95 13.01
CA MET A 3 8.79 29.90 12.22
C MET A 3 8.31 28.85 13.22
N THR A 4 7.04 28.88 13.61
CA THR A 4 6.45 27.82 14.42
C THR A 4 6.29 26.60 13.54
N THR A 5 7.18 25.62 13.68
CA THR A 5 7.02 24.29 13.05
C THR A 5 5.82 23.63 13.73
N GLN A 6 4.67 23.70 13.06
CA GLN A 6 3.46 23.03 13.51
C GLN A 6 3.69 21.52 13.39
N PRO A 7 3.49 20.71 14.45
CA PRO A 7 3.65 19.27 14.33
C PRO A 7 2.57 18.77 13.36
N GLU A 8 3.00 18.26 12.21
CA GLU A 8 2.10 17.60 11.27
C GLU A 8 1.47 16.42 12.01
N THR A 9 0.16 16.48 12.20
CA THR A 9 -0.56 15.39 12.85
C THR A 9 -0.51 14.21 11.89
N THR A 10 0.27 13.17 12.22
CA THR A 10 0.14 11.86 11.57
C THR A 10 -1.34 11.50 11.56
N SER A 11 -1.96 11.53 10.39
CA SER A 11 -3.34 11.09 10.28
C SER A 11 -3.43 9.65 10.78
N ASN A 12 -4.34 9.37 11.70
CA ASN A 12 -4.63 8.00 12.12
C ASN A 12 -5.18 7.15 10.94
N THR A 13 -5.55 7.80 9.83
CA THR A 13 -6.01 7.11 8.62
C THR A 13 -4.85 6.76 7.68
N PRO A 14 -4.89 5.58 7.05
CA PRO A 14 -3.84 5.17 6.13
C PRO A 14 -3.82 6.02 4.87
N THR A 15 -2.62 6.46 4.50
CA THR A 15 -2.32 7.21 3.27
C THR A 15 -2.24 6.32 2.04
N HIS A 16 -1.93 5.04 2.22
CA HIS A 16 -1.67 4.06 1.17
C HIS A 16 -2.37 2.74 1.48
N THR A 17 -2.71 1.99 0.44
CA THR A 17 -3.20 0.61 0.52
C THR A 17 -2.19 -0.34 -0.12
N ILE A 18 -1.96 -1.48 0.52
CA ILE A 18 -1.05 -2.51 0.05
C ILE A 18 -1.88 -3.58 -0.67
N TYR A 19 -1.45 -3.97 -1.86
CA TYR A 19 -2.11 -4.94 -2.71
C TYR A 19 -1.16 -6.07 -3.11
N VAL A 20 -1.72 -7.26 -3.24
CA VAL A 20 -1.16 -8.30 -4.10
C VAL A 20 -1.85 -8.21 -5.44
N VAL A 21 -1.05 -8.13 -6.50
CA VAL A 21 -1.53 -8.06 -7.88
C VAL A 21 -1.21 -9.37 -8.57
N GLU A 22 -2.27 -10.10 -8.94
CA GLU A 22 -2.20 -11.28 -9.80
C GLU A 22 -2.17 -10.79 -11.26
N THR A 23 -1.02 -10.94 -11.90
CA THR A 23 -0.91 -10.66 -13.33
C THR A 23 -1.43 -11.87 -14.10
N ARG A 24 -2.33 -11.62 -15.05
CA ARG A 24 -2.82 -12.65 -15.96
C ARG A 24 -2.17 -12.44 -17.33
N GLU A 25 -1.80 -13.52 -17.99
CA GLU A 25 -1.25 -13.44 -19.34
C GLU A 25 -2.31 -12.92 -20.34
N GLY A 26 -1.85 -12.19 -21.36
CA GLY A 26 -2.70 -11.63 -22.41
C GLY A 26 -3.46 -10.35 -22.01
N ASN A 27 -4.60 -10.09 -22.66
CA ASN A 27 -5.44 -8.91 -22.43
C ASN A 27 -6.38 -9.01 -21.21
N ALA A 28 -6.17 -10.00 -20.34
CA ALA A 28 -6.99 -10.17 -19.15
C ALA A 28 -6.67 -9.11 -18.10
N LYS A 29 -7.69 -8.57 -17.43
CA LYS A 29 -7.50 -7.58 -16.36
C LYS A 29 -6.82 -8.22 -15.15
N SER A 30 -5.82 -7.54 -14.59
CA SER A 30 -5.15 -7.95 -13.34
C SER A 30 -6.12 -7.91 -12.15
N THR A 31 -5.97 -8.85 -11.23
CA THR A 31 -6.73 -8.87 -9.96
C THR A 31 -5.92 -8.14 -8.89
N TRP A 32 -6.52 -7.15 -8.23
CA TRP A 32 -5.91 -6.39 -7.14
C TRP A 32 -6.56 -6.79 -5.82
N LEU A 33 -5.82 -7.51 -4.98
CA LEU A 33 -6.29 -7.99 -3.69
C LEU A 33 -5.70 -7.11 -2.57
N PRO A 34 -6.51 -6.34 -1.83
CA PRO A 34 -6.00 -5.54 -0.72
C PRO A 34 -5.59 -6.44 0.45
N ILE A 35 -4.37 -6.28 0.94
CA ILE A 35 -3.77 -7.12 1.99
C ILE A 35 -3.18 -6.32 3.16
N GLY A 36 -3.37 -5.00 3.16
CA GLY A 36 -2.79 -4.16 4.17
C GLY A 36 -2.91 -2.68 3.86
N ALA A 37 -2.30 -1.88 4.72
CA ALA A 37 -2.32 -0.44 4.66
C ALA A 37 -0.94 0.13 5.02
N ALA A 38 -0.69 1.35 4.57
CA ALA A 38 0.54 2.06 4.90
C ALA A 38 0.30 3.56 5.20
N TRP A 39 1.14 4.10 6.06
CA TRP A 39 1.11 5.49 6.52
C TRP A 39 2.41 6.18 6.14
N GLU A 40 2.34 7.35 5.53
CA GLU A 40 3.50 8.23 5.35
C GLU A 40 4.09 8.58 6.71
N HIS A 41 5.41 8.43 6.83
CA HIS A 41 6.14 8.94 7.97
C HIS A 41 6.16 10.46 7.95
N ASN A 42 6.25 11.09 9.12
CA ASN A 42 6.18 12.55 9.26
C ASN A 42 7.26 13.31 8.47
N GLY A 43 8.42 12.71 8.25
CA GLY A 43 9.48 13.35 7.47
C GLY A 43 9.37 13.10 5.95
N GLY A 44 8.33 12.39 5.49
CA GLY A 44 8.14 12.03 4.08
C GLY A 44 9.18 11.05 3.53
N GLU A 45 10.06 10.51 4.37
CA GLU A 45 11.21 9.68 4.01
C GLU A 45 10.87 8.18 3.91
N GLY A 46 9.67 7.78 4.35
CA GLY A 46 9.29 6.37 4.38
C GLY A 46 7.82 6.12 4.69
N LEU A 47 7.48 4.84 4.69
CA LEU A 47 6.15 4.33 4.99
C LEU A 47 6.22 3.37 6.17
N ASN A 48 5.27 3.48 7.10
CA ASN A 48 4.98 2.42 8.06
C ASN A 48 3.93 1.47 7.46
N LEU A 49 4.16 0.16 7.51
CA LEU A 49 3.31 -0.85 6.87
C LEU A 49 2.61 -1.72 7.91
N SER A 50 1.33 -1.98 7.68
CA SER A 50 0.57 -3.02 8.39
C SER A 50 0.01 -4.00 7.37
N ILE A 51 0.46 -5.26 7.44
CA ILE A 51 0.10 -6.32 6.49
C ILE A 51 -0.59 -7.43 7.28
N ASN A 52 -1.81 -7.78 6.87
CA ASN A 52 -2.63 -8.77 7.56
C ASN A 52 -2.57 -10.17 6.93
N SER A 53 -1.97 -10.29 5.73
CA SER A 53 -1.77 -11.57 5.07
C SER A 53 -0.48 -11.58 4.25
N LEU A 54 0.30 -12.66 4.39
CA LEU A 54 1.48 -12.95 3.58
C LEU A 54 1.05 -13.49 2.20
N GLY A 55 0.25 -12.72 1.45
CA GLY A 55 -0.37 -13.12 0.19
C GLY A 55 0.61 -13.49 -0.94
N ILE A 56 1.91 -13.26 -0.76
CA ILE A 56 2.93 -13.69 -1.73
C ILE A 56 3.12 -15.22 -1.70
N SER A 57 3.02 -15.87 -0.54
CA SER A 57 3.13 -17.34 -0.45
C SER A 57 1.93 -18.03 -1.11
N TYR A 58 0.75 -17.41 -1.10
CA TYR A 58 -0.48 -17.97 -1.66
C TYR A 58 -0.47 -18.11 -3.20
N LEU A 59 0.35 -17.33 -3.90
CA LEU A 59 0.36 -17.28 -5.37
C LEU A 59 1.50 -18.09 -6.00
N LYS A 60 2.58 -18.34 -5.26
CA LYS A 60 3.66 -19.24 -5.71
C LYS A 60 3.15 -20.64 -6.00
N ASP A 61 2.23 -21.15 -5.17
CA ASP A 61 1.64 -22.49 -5.33
C ASP A 61 0.73 -22.60 -6.57
N LYS A 62 0.33 -21.47 -7.17
CA LYS A 62 -0.49 -21.44 -8.40
C LYS A 62 0.34 -21.26 -9.68
N GLY A 63 1.67 -21.17 -9.58
CA GLY A 63 2.55 -20.96 -10.74
C GLY A 63 2.33 -19.60 -11.43
N GLN A 64 1.79 -18.61 -10.71
CA GLN A 64 1.52 -17.27 -11.24
C GLN A 64 2.44 -16.26 -10.58
N ASP A 65 2.91 -15.28 -11.37
CA ASP A 65 3.68 -14.16 -10.84
C ASP A 65 2.78 -13.21 -10.04
N ALA A 66 3.17 -12.97 -8.80
CA ALA A 66 2.50 -12.08 -7.87
C ALA A 66 3.36 -10.86 -7.59
N ASN A 67 2.79 -9.66 -7.75
CA ASN A 67 3.47 -8.43 -7.42
C ASN A 67 2.89 -7.83 -6.13
N LEU A 68 3.76 -7.44 -5.20
CA LEU A 68 3.38 -6.63 -4.04
C LEU A 68 3.44 -5.16 -4.44
N VAL A 69 2.33 -4.44 -4.31
CA VAL A 69 2.19 -3.05 -4.73
C VAL A 69 1.65 -2.20 -3.59
N ILE A 70 2.27 -1.04 -3.36
CA ILE A 70 1.78 -0.03 -2.42
C ILE A 70 1.25 1.15 -3.24
N ARG A 71 -0.01 1.54 -3.03
CA ARG A 71 -0.66 2.59 -3.82
C ARG A 71 -1.27 3.67 -2.93
N ARG A 72 -1.03 4.95 -3.27
CA ARG A 72 -1.61 6.10 -2.56
C ARG A 72 -3.13 6.08 -2.66
N ASN A 73 -3.80 6.30 -1.53
CA ASN A 73 -5.24 6.37 -1.46
C ASN A 73 -5.74 7.67 -2.11
N LYS A 74 -6.91 7.60 -2.75
CA LYS A 74 -7.57 8.81 -3.22
C LYS A 74 -8.02 9.65 -2.01
N PRO A 75 -7.98 10.99 -2.10
CA PRO A 75 -8.63 11.85 -1.12
C PRO A 75 -10.08 11.40 -0.93
N LYS A 76 -10.55 11.33 0.32
CA LYS A 76 -11.98 11.18 0.60
C LYS A 76 -12.62 12.53 0.34
N GLU A 77 -13.61 12.57 -0.56
CA GLU A 77 -14.50 13.73 -0.74
C GLU A 77 -15.34 13.99 0.50
#